data_AF-A0AAV8ZPR3-F1
#
_entry.id   AF-A0AAV8ZPR3-F1
#
_cell.length_a   1.000
_cell.length_b   1.000
_cell.length_c   1.000
_cell.angle_alpha   90.00
_cell.angle_beta   90.00
_cell.angle_gamma   90.00
#
_symmetry.space_group_name_H-M   'P 1'
#
loop_
_entity.id
_entity.type
_entity.pdbx_description
1 polymer ?
#
loop_
_entity_poly.entity_id
_entity_poly.type
_entity_poly.pdbx_seq_one_letter_code
_entity_poly.pdbx_strand_id
1 'polypeptide(L)'
;MAQGGSQQQQTLYITSSNIGKVPEYNSTEDFSLYLERLEQYFIANFIDEDRKVAVLLTVIGSHTYRILRDLCDPVLPKNKSFDELCGLLKRQFSPRVSTFRKRIEFYEARQNATESINEWYARIKNLAIPCSFGNLLEEILKDKFITGLKKRKNFR
;
A
#
# COMPACT_ATOMS: atom_id res chain seq x y z
N MET A 1 -38.82 53.84 29.60
CA MET A 1 -38.79 52.38 29.78
C MET A 1 -38.41 51.77 28.43
N ALA A 2 -37.13 51.44 28.24
CA ALA A 2 -36.60 50.92 26.98
C ALA A 2 -36.65 49.38 26.99
N GLN A 3 -37.23 48.79 25.94
CA GLN A 3 -37.26 47.35 25.73
C GLN A 3 -35.92 46.91 25.12
N GLY A 4 -35.17 46.06 25.85
CA GLY A 4 -33.99 45.39 25.34
C GLY A 4 -34.38 44.06 24.71
N GLY A 5 -34.33 44.00 23.37
CA GLY A 5 -34.51 42.76 22.61
C GLY A 5 -33.24 41.91 22.66
N SER A 6 -33.37 40.70 23.20
CA SER A 6 -32.34 39.66 23.23
C SER A 6 -32.07 39.14 21.81
N GLN A 7 -30.84 39.32 21.31
CA GLN A 7 -30.38 38.74 20.06
C GLN A 7 -30.17 37.23 20.25
N GLN A 8 -30.89 36.41 19.48
CA GLN A 8 -30.69 34.97 19.41
C GLN A 8 -29.48 34.66 18.52
N GLN A 9 -28.45 34.04 19.08
CA GLN A 9 -27.31 33.53 18.35
C GLN A 9 -27.71 32.22 17.64
N GLN A 10 -27.89 32.28 16.32
CA GLN A 10 -28.06 31.10 15.49
C GLN A 10 -26.71 30.40 15.31
N THR A 11 -26.59 29.20 15.85
CA THR A 11 -25.45 28.31 15.59
C THR A 11 -25.64 27.66 14.23
N LEU A 12 -24.75 27.91 13.27
CA LEU A 12 -24.77 27.25 11.97
C LEU A 12 -24.23 25.82 12.13
N TYR A 13 -25.11 24.83 12.03
CA TYR A 13 -24.71 23.42 11.85
C TYR A 13 -24.20 23.26 10.43
N ILE A 14 -22.88 23.21 10.25
CA ILE A 14 -22.29 22.73 9.00
C ILE A 14 -22.64 21.24 8.92
N THR A 15 -23.55 20.89 8.03
CA THR A 15 -23.77 19.49 7.63
C THR A 15 -22.51 19.04 6.89
N SER A 16 -21.51 18.55 7.62
CA SER A 16 -20.30 17.97 7.05
C SER A 16 -20.69 16.73 6.25
N SER A 17 -20.98 16.94 4.97
CA SER A 17 -21.11 15.85 4.01
C SER A 17 -19.72 15.30 3.78
N ASN A 18 -19.54 13.99 3.99
CA ASN A 18 -18.24 13.37 3.75
C ASN A 18 -17.81 13.64 2.30
N ILE A 19 -16.57 14.09 2.12
CA ILE A 19 -15.94 14.31 0.83
C ILE A 19 -15.68 12.94 0.21
N GLY A 20 -16.53 12.57 -0.75
CA GLY A 20 -16.36 11.38 -1.59
C GLY A 20 -16.56 10.05 -0.86
N LYS A 21 -16.20 8.96 -1.56
CA LYS A 21 -16.20 7.59 -1.05
C LYS A 21 -14.82 6.98 -1.29
N VAL A 22 -14.38 6.11 -0.39
CA VAL A 22 -13.25 5.21 -0.63
C VAL A 22 -13.79 3.97 -1.34
N PRO A 23 -13.36 3.68 -2.59
CA PRO A 23 -13.65 2.40 -3.23
C PRO A 23 -13.18 1.24 -2.36
N GLU A 24 -13.92 0.12 -2.37
CA GLU A 24 -13.52 -1.09 -1.64
C GLU A 24 -12.15 -1.60 -2.09
N TYR A 25 -11.46 -2.30 -1.19
CA TYR A 25 -10.19 -2.94 -1.52
C TYR A 25 -10.39 -3.99 -2.61
N ASN A 26 -9.56 -3.94 -3.64
CA ASN A 26 -9.50 -4.97 -4.67
C ASN A 26 -8.25 -5.84 -4.51
N SER A 27 -8.42 -7.16 -4.45
CA SER A 27 -7.30 -8.11 -4.37
C SER A 27 -6.22 -7.98 -5.46
N THR A 28 -6.49 -7.29 -6.57
CA THR A 28 -5.50 -7.00 -7.63
C THR A 28 -4.62 -5.78 -7.33
N GLU A 29 -4.96 -4.95 -6.34
CA GLU A 29 -4.18 -3.80 -5.91
C GLU A 29 -3.29 -4.15 -4.70
N ASP A 30 -2.18 -3.43 -4.55
CA ASP A 30 -1.35 -3.53 -3.35
C ASP A 30 -2.12 -2.94 -2.16
N PHE A 31 -2.28 -3.75 -1.10
CA PHE A 31 -3.01 -3.33 0.09
C PHE A 31 -2.40 -2.09 0.77
N SER A 32 -1.10 -1.84 0.60
CA SER A 32 -0.43 -0.63 1.11
C SER A 32 -0.93 0.63 0.38
N LEU A 33 -1.12 0.56 -0.94
CA LEU A 33 -1.67 1.67 -1.74
C LEU A 33 -3.13 1.94 -1.37
N TYR A 34 -3.90 0.89 -1.09
CA TYR A 34 -5.25 1.03 -0.56
C TYR A 34 -5.26 1.77 0.79
N LEU A 35 -4.36 1.39 1.71
CA LEU A 35 -4.26 2.04 3.02
C LEU A 35 -3.82 3.50 2.92
N GLU A 36 -2.87 3.85 2.05
CA GLU A 36 -2.48 5.24 1.82
C GLU A 36 -3.69 6.11 1.41
N ARG A 37 -4.55 5.58 0.53
CA ARG A 37 -5.79 6.27 0.13
C ARG A 37 -6.80 6.39 1.28
N LEU A 38 -6.93 5.35 2.10
CA LEU A 38 -7.81 5.36 3.27
C LEU A 38 -7.33 6.37 4.33
N GLU A 39 -6.03 6.49 4.55
CA GLU A 39 -5.44 7.48 5.44
C GLU A 39 -5.74 8.91 4.97
N GLN A 40 -5.63 9.17 3.67
CA GLN A 40 -6.04 10.46 3.10
C GLN A 40 -7.53 10.73 3.27
N TYR A 41 -8.38 9.69 3.19
CA TYR A 41 -9.81 9.84 3.46
C TYR A 41 -10.09 10.24 4.91
N PHE A 42 -9.37 9.69 5.89
CA PHE A 42 -9.50 10.10 7.28
C PHE A 42 -9.16 11.58 7.48
N ILE A 43 -8.07 12.04 6.87
CA ILE A 43 -7.63 13.43 6.93
C ILE A 43 -8.67 14.34 6.28
N ALA A 44 -9.10 14.02 5.05
CA ALA A 44 -10.05 14.84 4.30
C ALA A 44 -11.44 14.96 4.97
N ASN A 45 -11.81 13.98 5.79
CA ASN A 45 -13.13 13.92 6.44
C ASN A 45 -13.06 14.17 7.95
N PHE A 46 -11.91 14.59 8.49
CA PHE A 46 -11.72 14.85 9.92
C PHE A 46 -12.20 13.68 10.79
N ILE A 47 -11.77 12.46 10.43
CA ILE A 47 -12.12 11.24 11.14
C ILE A 47 -11.17 11.06 12.32
N ASP A 48 -11.73 11.10 13.52
CA ASP A 48 -11.00 10.87 14.76
C ASP A 48 -10.49 9.42 14.89
N GLU A 49 -9.44 9.22 15.69
CA GLU A 49 -8.79 7.91 15.87
C GLU A 49 -9.75 6.80 16.30
N ASP A 50 -10.69 7.10 17.20
CA ASP A 50 -11.69 6.15 17.70
C ASP A 50 -12.70 5.71 16.64
N ARG A 51 -12.85 6.48 15.55
CA ARG A 51 -13.74 6.17 14.42
C ARG A 51 -13.05 5.41 13.30
N LYS A 52 -11.71 5.40 13.23
CA LYS A 52 -10.96 4.76 12.12
C LYS A 52 -11.25 3.27 11.98
N VAL A 53 -11.38 2.53 13.09
CA VAL A 53 -11.73 1.10 13.06
C VAL A 53 -13.09 0.89 12.42
N ALA A 54 -14.11 1.64 12.85
CA ALA A 54 -15.45 1.52 12.30
C ALA A 54 -15.47 1.83 10.79
N VAL A 55 -14.75 2.87 10.37
CA VAL A 55 -14.64 3.23 8.95
C VAL A 55 -13.92 2.12 8.18
N LEU A 56 -12.75 1.64 8.64
CA LEU A 56 -12.04 0.53 7.98
C LEU A 56 -12.95 -0.67 7.76
N LEU A 57 -13.63 -1.16 8.80
CA LEU A 57 -14.48 -2.35 8.71
C LEU A 57 -15.66 -2.18 7.75
N THR A 58 -16.10 -0.94 7.48
CA THR A 58 -17.20 -0.66 6.55
C THR A 58 -16.74 -0.42 5.12
N VAL A 59 -15.51 0.07 4.90
CA VAL A 59 -15.01 0.42 3.56
C VAL A 59 -14.13 -0.64 2.91
N ILE A 60 -13.63 -1.63 3.65
CA ILE A 60 -12.75 -2.68 3.09
C ILE A 60 -13.47 -3.68 2.18
N GLY A 61 -14.81 -3.66 2.19
CA GLY A 61 -15.64 -4.58 1.43
C GLY A 61 -15.89 -5.91 2.14
N SER A 62 -17.00 -6.55 1.78
CA SER A 62 -17.54 -7.73 2.47
C SER A 62 -16.60 -8.95 2.44
N HIS A 63 -15.91 -9.17 1.32
CA HIS A 63 -14.98 -10.28 1.16
C HIS A 63 -13.75 -10.11 2.06
N THR A 64 -13.12 -8.94 2.03
CA THR A 64 -11.97 -8.58 2.85
C THR A 64 -12.31 -8.61 4.34
N TYR A 65 -13.50 -8.11 4.71
CA TYR A 65 -13.98 -8.17 6.10
C TYR A 65 -14.13 -9.61 6.61
N ARG A 66 -14.61 -10.55 5.78
CA ARG A 66 -14.69 -11.97 6.16
C ARG A 66 -13.31 -12.53 6.49
N ILE A 67 -12.33 -12.30 5.62
CA ILE A 67 -10.95 -12.75 5.84
C ILE A 67 -10.38 -12.13 7.12
N LEU A 68 -10.59 -10.82 7.33
CA LEU A 68 -10.16 -10.14 8.55
C LEU A 68 -10.81 -10.74 9.80
N ARG A 69 -12.11 -11.06 9.73
CA ARG A 69 -12.85 -11.68 10.83
C ARG A 69 -12.23 -13.01 11.23
N ASP A 70 -11.88 -13.84 10.25
CA ASP A 70 -11.22 -15.13 10.47
C ASP A 70 -9.81 -14.94 11.08
N LEU A 71 -9.05 -13.94 10.61
CA LEU A 71 -7.72 -13.60 11.15
C LEU A 71 -7.76 -13.05 12.60
N CYS A 72 -8.90 -12.51 13.03
CA CYS A 72 -9.04 -11.94 14.38
C CYS A 72 -9.50 -12.95 15.43
N ASP A 73 -9.97 -14.13 15.03
CA ASP A 73 -10.52 -15.15 15.93
C ASP A 73 -9.54 -15.48 17.08
N PRO A 74 -10.02 -15.58 18.34
CA PRO A 74 -11.41 -15.50 18.82
C PRO A 74 -11.96 -14.08 19.04
N VAL A 75 -11.14 -13.04 18.84
CA VAL A 75 -11.51 -11.64 19.12
C VAL A 75 -12.25 -11.01 17.94
N LEU A 76 -13.23 -10.14 18.22
CA LEU A 76 -13.93 -9.38 17.16
C LEU A 76 -13.03 -8.30 16.56
N PRO A 77 -13.05 -8.07 15.22
CA PRO A 77 -12.25 -7.02 14.59
C PRO A 77 -12.48 -5.63 15.20
N LYS A 78 -13.73 -5.32 15.56
CA LYS A 78 -14.09 -4.05 16.22
C LYS A 78 -13.43 -3.81 17.59
N ASN A 79 -12.89 -4.87 18.21
CA ASN A 79 -12.24 -4.83 19.52
C ASN A 79 -10.70 -4.80 19.41
N LYS A 80 -10.14 -4.68 18.20
CA LYS A 80 -8.70 -4.51 17.95
C LYS A 80 -8.39 -3.07 17.59
N SER A 81 -7.12 -2.67 17.75
CA SER A 81 -6.68 -1.35 17.31
C SER A 81 -6.64 -1.26 15.78
N PHE A 82 -6.70 -0.04 15.26
CA PHE A 82 -6.56 0.20 13.82
C PHE A 82 -5.24 -0.38 13.28
N ASP A 83 -4.13 -0.16 13.99
CA ASP A 83 -2.80 -0.64 13.58
C ASP A 83 -2.71 -2.17 13.57
N GLU A 84 -3.32 -2.85 14.55
CA GLU A 84 -3.39 -4.31 14.56
C GLU A 84 -4.12 -4.83 13.32
N LEU A 85 -5.29 -4.27 13.00
CA LEU A 85 -6.08 -4.67 11.83
C LEU A 85 -5.31 -4.42 10.52
N CYS A 86 -4.69 -3.25 10.38
CA CYS A 86 -3.83 -2.93 9.24
C CYS A 86 -2.67 -3.92 9.11
N GLY A 87 -2.03 -4.30 10.21
CA GLY A 87 -0.95 -5.30 10.22
C GLY A 87 -1.41 -6.71 9.81
N LEU A 88 -2.60 -7.14 10.25
CA LEU A 88 -3.20 -8.41 9.82
C LEU A 88 -3.46 -8.41 8.31
N LEU A 89 -4.10 -7.37 7.80
CA LEU A 89 -4.46 -7.24 6.40
C LEU A 89 -3.22 -7.10 5.50
N LYS A 90 -2.23 -6.27 5.89
CA LYS A 90 -0.93 -6.20 5.20
C LYS A 90 -0.30 -7.58 5.11
N ARG A 91 -0.21 -8.33 6.21
CA ARG A 91 0.40 -9.67 6.17
C ARG A 91 -0.37 -10.67 5.29
N GLN A 92 -1.68 -10.53 5.18
CA GLN A 92 -2.54 -11.40 4.39
C GLN A 92 -2.50 -11.08 2.90
N PHE A 93 -2.54 -9.79 2.56
CA PHE A 93 -2.70 -9.29 1.19
C PHE A 93 -1.42 -8.73 0.56
N SER A 94 -0.36 -8.51 1.35
CA SER A 94 0.97 -8.32 0.78
C SER A 94 1.21 -9.52 -0.12
N PRO A 95 1.54 -9.30 -1.41
CA PRO A 95 1.82 -10.40 -2.29
C PRO A 95 2.96 -11.16 -1.63
N ARG A 96 2.69 -12.39 -1.19
CA ARG A 96 3.74 -13.34 -0.81
C ARG A 96 4.45 -13.77 -2.09
N VAL A 97 4.91 -12.83 -2.91
CA VAL A 97 6.00 -13.17 -3.79
C VAL A 97 7.15 -13.38 -2.84
N SER A 98 7.44 -14.65 -2.60
CA SER A 98 8.59 -15.06 -1.82
C SER A 98 9.76 -14.22 -2.29
N THR A 99 10.36 -13.46 -1.38
CA THR A 99 11.54 -12.66 -1.67
C THR A 99 12.60 -13.52 -2.38
N PHE A 100 12.67 -14.81 -2.03
CA PHE A 100 13.48 -15.80 -2.74
C PHE A 100 13.09 -15.99 -4.21
N ARG A 101 11.80 -16.08 -4.54
CA ARG A 101 11.33 -16.15 -5.93
C ARG A 101 11.70 -14.91 -6.73
N LYS A 102 11.54 -13.71 -6.15
CA LYS A 102 11.99 -12.46 -6.81
C LYS A 102 13.50 -12.39 -6.96
N ARG A 103 14.25 -12.87 -5.97
CA ARG A 103 15.70 -13.02 -6.07
C ARG A 103 16.10 -14.00 -7.17
N ILE A 104 15.40 -15.12 -7.34
CA ILE A 104 15.62 -16.05 -8.45
C ILE A 104 15.41 -15.32 -9.79
N GLU A 105 14.27 -14.66 -9.98
CA GLU A 105 13.98 -13.87 -11.19
C GLU A 105 15.09 -12.82 -11.47
N PHE A 106 15.54 -12.11 -10.44
CA PHE A 106 16.63 -11.14 -10.52
C PHE A 106 17.97 -11.79 -10.91
N TYR A 107 18.37 -12.88 -10.24
CA TYR A 107 19.65 -13.55 -10.50
C TYR A 107 19.67 -14.30 -11.83
N GLU A 108 18.53 -14.78 -12.31
CA GLU A 108 18.39 -15.41 -13.62
C GLU A 108 18.41 -14.40 -14.78
N ALA A 109 17.93 -13.18 -14.57
CA ALA A 109 17.86 -12.16 -15.62
C ALA A 109 19.19 -11.97 -16.37
N ARG A 110 19.13 -11.87 -17.69
CA ARG A 110 20.24 -11.53 -18.58
C ARG A 110 19.82 -10.42 -19.54
N GLN A 111 20.77 -9.63 -20.02
CA GLN A 111 20.51 -8.62 -21.04
C GLN A 111 20.02 -9.30 -22.31
N ASN A 112 18.88 -8.86 -22.84
CA ASN A 112 18.33 -9.42 -24.06
C ASN A 112 19.16 -8.99 -25.29
N ALA A 113 19.08 -9.76 -26.38
CA ALA A 113 19.86 -9.49 -27.59
C ALA A 113 19.65 -8.07 -28.15
N THR A 114 18.40 -7.61 -28.14
CA THR A 114 17.97 -6.30 -28.65
C THR A 114 17.99 -5.19 -27.59
N GLU A 115 18.13 -5.54 -26.32
CA GLU A 115 18.08 -4.57 -25.22
C GLU A 115 19.39 -3.76 -25.18
N SER A 116 19.24 -2.44 -25.08
CA SER A 116 20.34 -1.51 -24.86
C SER A 116 20.90 -1.64 -23.44
N ILE A 117 22.05 -1.02 -23.19
CA ILE A 117 22.69 -1.04 -21.87
C ILE A 117 21.82 -0.30 -20.83
N ASN A 118 21.20 0.82 -21.23
CA ASN A 118 20.36 1.62 -20.34
C ASN A 118 19.05 0.90 -19.99
N GLU A 119 18.42 0.24 -20.97
CA GLU A 119 17.23 -0.58 -20.73
C GLU A 119 17.53 -1.76 -19.81
N TRP A 120 18.69 -2.42 -20.02
CA TRP A 120 19.16 -3.48 -19.13
C TRP A 120 19.30 -2.99 -17.69
N TYR A 121 19.96 -1.85 -17.48
CA TYR A 121 20.13 -1.25 -16.16
C TYR A 121 18.80 -0.90 -15.51
N ALA A 122 17.88 -0.26 -16.25
CA ALA A 122 16.56 0.08 -15.75
C ALA A 122 15.76 -1.17 -15.35
N ARG A 123 15.82 -2.23 -16.16
CA ARG A 123 15.10 -3.48 -15.89
C ARG A 123 15.63 -4.21 -14.66
N ILE A 124 16.95 -4.34 -14.48
CA ILE A 124 17.49 -4.98 -13.27
C ILE A 124 17.19 -4.17 -12.02
N LYS A 125 17.16 -2.84 -12.11
CA LYS A 125 16.81 -1.98 -10.99
C LYS A 125 15.36 -2.23 -10.56
N ASN A 126 14.44 -2.36 -11.53
CA ASN A 126 13.05 -2.72 -11.26
C ASN A 126 12.89 -4.13 -10.68
N LEU A 127 13.65 -5.12 -11.16
CA LEU A 127 13.65 -6.48 -10.62
C LEU A 127 14.19 -6.56 -9.18
N ALA A 128 15.08 -5.64 -8.78
CA ALA A 128 15.65 -5.60 -7.45
C ALA A 128 14.71 -5.01 -6.39
N ILE A 129 13.72 -4.17 -6.77
CA ILE A 129 12.77 -3.51 -5.85
C ILE A 129 12.12 -4.52 -4.88
N PRO A 130 11.51 -5.62 -5.35
CA PRO A 130 10.85 -6.58 -4.46
C PRO A 130 11.80 -7.61 -3.82
N CYS A 131 13.12 -7.51 -4.03
CA CYS A 131 14.10 -8.49 -3.53
C CYS A 131 14.58 -8.21 -2.09
N SER A 132 14.22 -7.07 -1.51
CA SER A 132 14.59 -6.67 -0.14
C SER A 132 16.08 -6.85 0.15
N PHE A 133 16.96 -6.35 -0.73
CA PHE A 133 18.42 -6.45 -0.57
C PHE A 133 18.98 -5.53 0.52
N GLY A 134 18.20 -4.55 0.99
CA GLY A 134 18.61 -3.62 2.03
C GLY A 134 19.86 -2.84 1.66
N ASN A 135 20.79 -2.71 2.60
CA ASN A 135 22.01 -1.90 2.45
C ASN A 135 22.98 -2.44 1.37
N LEU A 136 22.81 -3.68 0.91
CA LEU A 136 23.64 -4.30 -0.13
C LEU A 136 23.12 -4.05 -1.55
N LEU A 137 22.00 -3.33 -1.70
CA LEU A 137 21.33 -3.15 -2.99
C LEU A 137 22.27 -2.63 -4.09
N GLU A 138 23.08 -1.61 -3.79
CA GLU A 138 23.96 -1.01 -4.80
C GLU A 138 25.08 -1.95 -5.25
N GLU A 139 25.70 -2.69 -4.32
CA GLU A 139 26.75 -3.65 -4.62
C GLU A 139 26.21 -4.80 -5.46
N ILE A 140 25.07 -5.36 -5.05
CA ILE A 140 24.39 -6.45 -5.77
C ILE A 140 23.95 -6.00 -7.18
N LEU A 141 23.47 -4.77 -7.33
CA LEU A 141 23.10 -4.23 -8.64
C LEU A 141 24.31 -4.09 -9.57
N LYS A 142 25.47 -3.64 -9.05
CA LYS A 142 26.71 -3.54 -9.85
C LYS A 142 27.17 -4.92 -10.32
N ASP A 143 27.24 -5.89 -9.41
CA ASP A 143 27.62 -7.26 -9.74
C ASP A 143 26.64 -7.89 -10.74
N LYS A 144 25.35 -7.71 -10.51
CA LYS A 144 24.32 -8.24 -11.40
C LYS A 144 24.38 -7.59 -12.78
N PHE A 145 24.57 -6.27 -12.83
CA PHE A 145 24.71 -5.55 -14.09
C PHE A 145 25.83 -6.17 -14.92
N ILE A 146 27.02 -6.31 -14.35
CA ILE A 146 28.21 -6.86 -15.04
C ILE A 146 27.99 -8.32 -15.45
N THR A 147 27.55 -9.17 -14.51
CA THR A 147 27.40 -10.61 -14.75
C THR A 147 26.25 -10.97 -15.70
N GLY A 148 25.29 -10.06 -15.88
CA GLY A 148 24.16 -10.24 -16.79
C GLY A 148 24.31 -9.60 -18.16
N LEU A 149 25.37 -8.82 -18.41
CA LEU A 149 25.61 -8.19 -19.71
C LEU A 149 25.77 -9.23 -20.83
N LYS A 150 25.23 -8.91 -22.01
CA LYS A 150 25.43 -9.76 -23.19
C LYS A 150 26.89 -9.67 -23.64
N LYS A 151 27.49 -10.81 -24.01
CA LYS A 151 28.82 -10.81 -24.60
C LYS A 151 28.80 -10.02 -25.90
N ARG A 152 29.77 -9.13 -26.08
CA ARG A 152 29.98 -8.47 -27.36
C ARG A 152 30.38 -9.55 -28.37
N LYS A 153 29.66 -9.68 -29.48
CA LYS A 153 30.09 -10.54 -30.59
C LYS A 153 31.41 -9.95 -31.09
N ASN A 154 32.51 -10.65 -30.87
CA ASN A 154 33.77 -10.33 -31.52
C ASN A 154 33.56 -10.63 -33.01
N PHE A 155 33.45 -9.58 -33.82
CA PHE A 155 33.62 -9.70 -35.26
C PHE A 155 35.11 -9.96 -35.47
N ARG A 156 35.45 -11.22 -35.73
CA ARG A 156 36.73 -11.59 -36.34
C ARG A 156 36.60 -11.42 -37.85
#